data_AF-A0A0H3GUN5-F1
#
_entry.id   AF-A0A0H3GUN5-F1
#
_cell.length_a   1.000
_cell.length_b   1.000
_cell.length_c   1.000
_cell.angle_alpha   90.00
_cell.angle_beta   90.00
_cell.angle_gamma   90.00
#
_symmetry.space_group_name_H-M   'P 1'
#
loop_
_entity.id
_entity.type
_entity.pdbx_description
1 polymer ?
#
loop_
_entity_poly.entity_id
_entity_poly.type
_entity_poly.pdbx_seq_one_letter_code
_entity_poly.pdbx_strand_id
1 'polypeptide(L)' 'MRSFGTPQMAMLLPLDGRKKLVNADLEKVKQALSEQGYYLQLPPPSENLLKKHLAEQGKQSD' A
#
# COMPACT_ATOMS: atom_id res chain seq x y z
N MET A 1 12.39 12.23 -10.55
CA MET A 1 12.49 11.52 -11.84
C MET A 1 13.91 11.09 -12.22
N ARG A 2 14.99 11.85 -11.94
CA ARG A 2 16.37 11.41 -12.29
C ARG A 2 16.75 10.02 -11.76
N SER A 3 16.21 9.60 -10.61
CA SER A 3 16.48 8.27 -10.03
C SER A 3 15.83 7.09 -10.76
N PHE A 4 14.79 7.31 -11.58
CA PHE A 4 14.01 6.21 -12.20
C PHE A 4 14.30 6.04 -13.70
N GLY A 5 15.18 6.85 -14.28
CA GLY A 5 15.45 6.83 -15.72
C GLY A 5 14.25 7.27 -16.57
N THR A 6 14.26 6.89 -17.84
CA THR A 6 13.17 7.20 -18.78
C THR A 6 12.01 6.21 -18.56
N PRO A 7 10.79 6.69 -18.29
CA PRO A 7 9.62 5.82 -18.15
C PRO A 7 9.38 5.00 -19.42
N GLN A 8 9.08 3.70 -19.24
CA GLN A 8 8.68 2.81 -20.32
C GLN A 8 7.29 2.24 -20.00
N MET A 9 6.45 2.11 -21.03
CA MET A 9 5.16 1.45 -20.89
C MET A 9 5.38 -0.04 -20.60
N ALA A 10 5.01 -0.49 -19.41
CA ALA A 10 5.16 -1.89 -19.02
C ALA A 10 3.93 -2.74 -19.37
N MET A 11 2.72 -2.24 -19.06
CA MET A 11 1.47 -2.98 -19.23
C MET A 11 0.26 -2.04 -19.21
N LEU A 12 -0.76 -2.35 -20.00
CA LEU A 12 -2.09 -1.75 -19.85
C LEU A 12 -2.87 -2.47 -18.75
N LEU A 13 -3.24 -1.73 -17.70
CA LEU A 13 -4.00 -2.24 -16.57
C LEU A 13 -5.39 -1.59 -16.54
N PRO A 14 -6.48 -2.31 -16.93
CA PRO A 14 -7.82 -1.77 -16.80
C PRO A 14 -8.21 -1.73 -15.32
N LEU A 15 -8.50 -0.53 -14.83
CA LEU A 15 -8.99 -0.28 -13.47
C LEU A 15 -10.52 -0.30 -13.39
N ASP A 16 -11.19 -0.13 -14.52
CA ASP A 16 -12.64 -0.23 -14.63
C ASP A 16 -13.04 -1.69 -14.87
N GLY A 17 -13.96 -2.20 -14.05
CA GLY A 17 -14.41 -3.60 -14.05
C GLY A 17 -13.68 -4.52 -13.07
N ARG A 18 -12.49 -4.15 -12.59
CA ARG A 18 -11.82 -4.90 -11.50
C ARG A 18 -12.42 -4.51 -10.16
N LYS A 19 -12.94 -5.49 -9.42
CA LYS A 19 -13.57 -5.22 -8.10
C LYS A 19 -12.55 -4.94 -7.00
N LYS A 20 -11.34 -5.53 -7.07
CA LYS A 20 -10.31 -5.43 -6.02
C LYS A 20 -8.90 -5.57 -6.61
N LEU A 21 -7.95 -4.83 -6.03
CA LEU A 21 -6.52 -5.07 -6.18
C LEU A 21 -6.02 -5.85 -4.96
N VAL A 22 -5.01 -6.72 -5.12
CA VAL A 22 -4.56 -7.62 -4.04
C VAL A 22 -3.86 -6.86 -2.91
N ASN A 23 -2.97 -5.94 -3.27
CA ASN A 23 -2.10 -5.25 -2.32
C ASN A 23 -2.41 -3.74 -2.20
N ALA A 24 -3.46 -3.27 -2.86
CA ALA A 24 -3.82 -1.87 -2.91
C ALA A 24 -5.33 -1.71 -2.81
N ASP A 25 -5.75 -0.59 -2.24
CA ASP A 25 -7.15 -0.19 -2.26
C ASP A 25 -7.43 0.50 -3.60
N LEU A 26 -8.42 0.00 -4.35
CA LEU A 26 -8.73 0.50 -5.69
C LEU A 26 -9.17 1.98 -5.66
N GLU A 27 -9.96 2.38 -4.67
CA GLU A 27 -10.43 3.76 -4.55
C GLU A 27 -9.26 4.70 -4.28
N LYS A 28 -8.33 4.30 -3.39
CA LYS A 28 -7.10 5.07 -3.16
C LYS A 28 -6.22 5.16 -4.39
N VAL A 29 -6.12 4.09 -5.19
CA VAL A 29 -5.37 4.11 -6.45
C VAL A 29 -6.02 5.09 -7.43
N LYS A 30 -7.34 5.02 -7.64
CA LYS A 30 -8.05 5.93 -8.55
C LYS A 30 -7.91 7.38 -8.12
N GLN A 31 -8.10 7.66 -6.84
CA GLN A 31 -7.92 9.01 -6.29
C GLN A 31 -6.48 9.51 -6.49
N ALA A 32 -5.48 8.70 -6.15
CA ALA A 32 -4.09 9.11 -6.29
C ALA A 32 -3.67 9.33 -7.76
N LEU A 33 -4.17 8.50 -8.67
CA LEU A 33 -3.97 8.71 -10.10
C LEU A 33 -4.65 10.00 -10.60
N SER A 34 -5.84 10.32 -10.09
CA SER A 34 -6.56 11.55 -10.46
C SER A 34 -5.89 12.82 -9.92
N GLU A 35 -5.37 12.77 -8.69
CA GLU A 35 -4.86 13.96 -8.00
C GLU A 35 -3.35 14.15 -8.18
N GLN A 36 -2.56 13.07 -8.07
CA GLN A 36 -1.10 13.11 -8.16
C GLN A 36 -0.55 12.61 -9.50
N GLY A 37 -1.35 11.89 -10.29
CA GLY A 37 -0.92 11.27 -11.55
C GLY A 37 -0.12 9.97 -11.38
N TYR A 38 0.08 9.50 -10.15
CA TYR A 38 0.76 8.24 -9.85
C TYR A 38 0.29 7.66 -8.51
N TYR A 39 0.46 6.35 -8.34
CA TYR A 39 0.22 5.65 -7.07
C TYR A 39 1.49 4.91 -6.65
N LEU A 40 1.98 5.19 -5.45
CA LEU A 40 3.12 4.47 -4.87
C LEU A 40 2.61 3.41 -3.90
N GLN A 41 2.88 2.15 -4.23
CA GLN A 41 2.64 1.05 -3.31
C GLN A 41 3.80 0.98 -2.32
N LEU A 42 3.56 1.42 -1.09
CA LEU A 42 4.49 1.23 0.01
C LEU A 42 4.29 -0.15 0.65
N PRO A 43 5.37 -0.81 1.09
CA PRO A 43 5.23 -2.04 1.86
C PRO A 43 4.46 -1.77 3.17
N PRO A 44 3.69 -2.75 3.66
CA PRO A 44 3.04 -2.61 4.95
C PRO A 44 4.09 -2.40 6.04
N PRO A 45 3.78 -1.60 7.09
CA PRO A 45 4.66 -1.45 8.24
C PRO A 45 4.99 -2.81 8.83
N SER A 46 6.27 -3.03 9.16
CA SER A 46 6.70 -4.23 9.87
C SER A 46 5.96 -4.36 11.20
N GLU A 47 5.52 -5.57 11.54
CA GLU A 47 4.88 -5.83 12.83
C GLU A 47 5.81 -5.43 13.98
N ASN A 48 5.30 -4.65 14.93
CA ASN A 48 6.06 -4.30 16.13
C ASN A 48 5.88 -5.40 17.19
N LEU A 49 6.75 -6.39 17.15
CA LEU A 49 6.71 -7.56 18.04
C LEU A 49 6.86 -7.18 19.52
N LEU A 50 7.66 -6.15 19.84
CA LEU A 50 7.84 -5.68 21.22
C LEU A 50 6.52 -5.12 21.78
N LYS A 51 5.82 -4.29 21.00
CA LYS A 51 4.53 -3.72 21.41
C LYS A 51 3.48 -4.81 21.64
N LYS A 52 3.51 -5.86 20.82
CA LYS A 52 2.63 -7.04 20.98
C LYS A 52 2.93 -7.78 22.28
N HIS A 53 4.20 -8.05 22.57
CA HIS A 53 4.63 -8.71 23.80
C HIS A 53 4.22 -7.95 25.06
N LEU A 54 4.44 -6.62 25.09
CA LEU A 54 4.04 -5.78 26.23
C LEU A 54 2.52 -5.77 26.46
N ALA A 55 1.73 -5.75 25.38
CA ALA A 55 0.27 -5.80 25.46
C ALA A 55 -0.24 -7.16 25.96
N GLU A 56 0.45 -8.26 25.63
CA GLU A 56 0.13 -9.60 26.13
C GLU A 56 0.46 -9.74 27.62
N GLN A 57 1.59 -9.19 28.08
CA GLN A 57 1.96 -9.20 29.50
C GLN A 57 1.00 -8.36 30.37
N GLY A 58 0.57 -7.20 29.89
CA GLY A 58 -0.38 -6.36 30.63
C GLY A 58 -1.74 -7.03 30.86
N LYS A 59 -2.14 -7.99 30.00
CA LYS A 59 -3.39 -8.75 30.15
C LYS A 59 -3.32 -9.91 31.14
N GLN A 60 -2.13 -10.32 31.58
CA GLN A 60 -1.98 -11.42 32.53
C GLN A 60 -2.03 -10.97 34.01
N SER A 61 -2.10 -9.66 34.26
CA SER A 61 -2.05 -9.09 35.62
C SER A 61 -3.42 -8.65 36.17
N ASP A 62 -4.52 -8.95 35.47
CA ASP A 62 -5.91 -8.81 35.93
C ASP A 62 -6.59 -10.19 35.95
#